data_AF-A0A6G5QGF1-F1
#
_entry.id   AF-A0A6G5QGF1-F1
#
_cell.length_a   1.000
_cell.length_b   1.000
_cell.length_c   1.000
_cell.angle_alpha   90.00
_cell.angle_beta   90.00
_cell.angle_gamma   90.00
#
_symmetry.space_group_name_H-M   'P 1'
#
loop_
_entity.id
_entity.type
_entity.pdbx_description
1 polymer ?
#
loop_
_entity_poly.entity_id
_entity_poly.type
_entity_poly.pdbx_seq_one_letter_code
_entity_poly.pdbx_strand_id
1 'polypeptide(L)'
;MSIHNPILKPFSKDKFELVEEYRYQDIIVPVGYKTNGANIPRIFWSVYPPNSPEYLSAILVHDYLCDLEKYELADEILKEMMTELGCSRLKVSIFYLCCRVYHKLRYRE
;
A
#
# COMPACT_ATOMS: atom_id res chain seq x y z
N MET A 1 -10.44 -14.54 -2.90
CA MET A 1 -11.24 -13.31 -2.89
C MET A 1 -10.65 -12.39 -3.95
N SER A 2 -11.45 -11.78 -4.81
CA SER A 2 -10.93 -10.86 -5.83
C SER A 2 -10.53 -9.53 -5.17
N ILE A 3 -9.28 -9.10 -5.38
CA ILE A 3 -8.85 -7.74 -5.05
C ILE A 3 -9.74 -6.76 -5.83
N HIS A 4 -10.29 -5.75 -5.14
CA HIS A 4 -11.11 -4.71 -5.74
C HIS A 4 -10.52 -3.33 -5.38
N ASN A 5 -10.94 -2.31 -6.10
CA ASN A 5 -10.50 -0.95 -5.81
C ASN A 5 -11.21 -0.44 -4.54
N PRO A 6 -10.47 0.10 -3.55
CA PRO A 6 -11.09 0.63 -2.35
C PRO A 6 -11.88 1.91 -2.65
N ILE A 7 -13.01 2.08 -1.98
CA ILE A 7 -13.77 3.35 -2.04
C ILE A 7 -13.16 4.33 -1.04
N LEU A 8 -12.56 5.38 -1.58
CA LEU A 8 -11.87 6.41 -0.81
C LEU A 8 -12.54 7.77 -1.01
N LYS A 9 -12.66 8.56 0.06
CA LYS A 9 -13.05 9.98 0.00
C LYS A 9 -11.85 10.87 0.36
N PRO A 10 -11.72 12.06 -0.24
CA PRO A 10 -10.69 13.01 0.15
C PRO A 10 -10.92 13.47 1.60
N PHE A 11 -9.86 13.42 2.42
CA PHE A 11 -9.87 13.89 3.81
C PHE A 11 -9.00 15.15 4.00
N SER A 12 -7.85 15.24 3.32
CA SER A 12 -6.96 16.40 3.34
C SER A 12 -6.19 16.53 2.02
N LYS A 13 -5.30 17.53 1.92
CA LYS A 13 -4.56 17.89 0.69
C LYS A 13 -3.98 16.66 -0.04
N ASP A 14 -3.44 15.72 0.72
CA ASP A 14 -2.79 14.49 0.21
C ASP A 14 -3.20 13.26 1.02
N LYS A 15 -4.41 13.24 1.61
CA LYS A 15 -4.90 12.10 2.43
C LYS A 15 -6.29 11.67 2.04
N PHE A 16 -6.49 10.37 2.05
CA PHE A 16 -7.76 9.73 1.75
C PHE A 16 -8.28 8.98 2.97
N GLU A 17 -9.59 8.93 3.11
CA GLU A 17 -10.28 8.16 4.14
C GLU A 17 -11.08 7.04 3.48
N LEU A 18 -10.90 5.83 4.02
CA LEU A 18 -11.59 4.63 3.58
C LEU A 18 -13.08 4.70 3.97
N VAL A 19 -13.97 4.57 2.98
CA VAL A 19 -15.42 4.76 3.14
C VAL A 19 -16.13 3.46 3.50
N GLU A 20 -15.54 2.32 3.18
CA GLU A 20 -16.06 0.99 3.50
C GLU A 20 -14.95 0.08 4.00
N GLU A 21 -15.28 -0.89 4.83
CA GLU A 21 -14.30 -1.86 5.32
C GLU A 21 -13.63 -2.61 4.15
N TYR A 22 -12.30 -2.64 4.14
CA TYR A 22 -11.53 -3.34 3.11
C TYR A 22 -10.96 -4.63 3.67
N ARG A 23 -11.18 -5.74 2.96
CA ARG A 23 -10.73 -7.07 3.40
C ARG A 23 -9.79 -7.69 2.37
N TYR A 24 -8.65 -8.16 2.86
CA TYR A 24 -7.74 -8.99 2.10
C TYR A 24 -7.24 -10.13 2.99
N GLN A 25 -7.57 -11.38 2.64
CA GLN A 25 -7.32 -12.55 3.48
C GLN A 25 -7.88 -12.35 4.91
N ASP A 26 -7.04 -12.52 5.93
CA ASP A 26 -7.38 -12.30 7.34
C ASP A 26 -7.20 -10.84 7.81
N ILE A 27 -6.78 -9.94 6.90
CA ILE A 27 -6.54 -8.53 7.20
C ILE A 27 -7.81 -7.74 6.94
N ILE A 28 -8.25 -6.99 7.95
CA ILE A 28 -9.41 -6.11 7.90
C ILE A 28 -8.94 -4.69 8.16
N VAL A 29 -9.06 -3.82 7.15
CA VAL A 29 -8.83 -2.39 7.28
C VAL A 29 -10.17 -1.72 7.63
N PRO A 30 -10.29 -1.10 8.82
CA PRO A 30 -11.56 -0.57 9.29
C PRO A 30 -11.99 0.67 8.50
N VAL A 31 -13.30 0.88 8.41
CA VAL A 31 -13.87 2.12 7.87
C VAL A 31 -13.31 3.33 8.63
N GLY A 32 -13.02 4.41 7.92
CA GLY A 32 -12.42 5.62 8.49
C GLY A 32 -10.89 5.57 8.59
N TYR A 33 -10.23 4.47 8.18
CA TYR A 33 -8.78 4.43 8.06
C TYR A 33 -8.26 5.50 7.10
N LYS A 34 -7.14 6.15 7.44
CA LYS A 34 -6.59 7.28 6.70
C LYS A 34 -5.26 6.91 6.08
N THR A 35 -5.25 6.70 4.77
CA THR A 35 -4.05 6.45 3.98
C THR A 35 -3.53 7.75 3.36
N ASN A 36 -2.21 7.86 3.25
CA ASN A 36 -1.50 8.90 2.49
C ASN A 36 -1.12 8.45 1.08
N GLY A 37 -1.53 7.24 0.66
CA GLY A 37 -1.11 6.63 -0.59
C GLY A 37 0.39 6.31 -0.61
N ALA A 38 0.90 5.91 -1.77
CA ALA A 38 2.28 5.47 -1.85
C ALA A 38 3.22 6.66 -1.65
N ASN A 39 4.06 6.59 -0.61
CA ASN A 39 5.01 7.65 -0.28
C ASN A 39 6.25 7.58 -1.21
N ILE A 40 6.05 7.98 -2.46
CA ILE A 40 7.04 7.91 -3.54
C ILE A 40 7.61 9.31 -3.80
N PRO A 41 8.94 9.48 -3.93
CA PRO A 41 9.52 10.77 -4.31
C PRO A 41 8.97 11.28 -5.64
N ARG A 42 8.67 12.59 -5.71
CA ARG A 42 7.97 13.23 -6.85
C ARG A 42 8.61 12.95 -8.22
N ILE A 43 9.93 12.79 -8.27
CA ILE A 43 10.69 12.52 -9.51
C ILE A 43 10.23 11.21 -10.17
N PHE A 44 9.72 10.25 -9.39
CA PHE A 44 9.28 8.95 -9.90
C PHE A 44 7.79 8.90 -10.26
N TRP A 45 7.02 9.97 -10.04
CA TRP A 45 5.56 9.96 -10.25
C TRP A 45 5.14 9.74 -11.70
N SER A 46 6.01 10.03 -12.67
CA SER A 46 5.76 9.75 -14.09
C SER A 46 5.71 8.26 -14.40
N VAL A 47 6.37 7.43 -13.58
CA VAL A 47 6.46 5.97 -13.76
C VAL A 47 5.63 5.24 -12.68
N TYR A 48 5.62 5.76 -11.46
CA TYR A 48 4.94 5.21 -10.30
C TYR A 48 4.06 6.29 -9.64
N PRO A 49 2.86 6.55 -10.20
CA PRO A 49 1.97 7.55 -9.64
C PRO A 49 1.44 7.10 -8.27
N PRO A 50 1.53 7.93 -7.22
CA PRO A 50 1.32 7.50 -5.84
C PRO A 50 -0.09 6.97 -5.54
N ASN A 51 -1.08 7.39 -6.32
CA ASN A 51 -2.47 6.99 -6.23
C ASN A 51 -2.92 6.15 -7.43
N SER A 52 -2.02 5.36 -8.01
CA SER A 52 -2.35 4.48 -9.13
C SER A 52 -3.43 3.48 -8.72
N PRO A 53 -4.59 3.43 -9.40
CA PRO A 53 -5.62 2.42 -9.14
C PRO A 53 -5.09 0.99 -9.24
N GLU A 54 -4.02 0.79 -10.02
CA GLU A 54 -3.36 -0.51 -10.23
C GLU A 54 -2.85 -1.17 -8.95
N TYR A 55 -2.43 -0.40 -7.95
CA TYR A 55 -1.86 -0.93 -6.70
C TYR A 55 -2.34 -0.20 -5.45
N LEU A 56 -3.32 0.70 -5.57
CA LEU A 56 -3.85 1.46 -4.44
C LEU A 56 -4.44 0.58 -3.34
N SER A 57 -5.09 -0.53 -3.70
CA SER A 57 -5.56 -1.54 -2.76
C SER A 57 -4.42 -2.18 -1.96
N ALA A 58 -3.30 -2.48 -2.62
CA ALA A 58 -2.12 -3.04 -1.97
C ALA A 58 -1.48 -2.04 -1.00
N ILE A 59 -1.40 -0.76 -1.41
CA ILE A 59 -0.87 0.32 -0.58
C ILE A 59 -1.76 0.58 0.64
N LEU A 60 -3.08 0.57 0.47
CA LEU A 60 -4.01 0.73 1.59
C LEU A 60 -3.78 -0.31 2.70
N VAL A 61 -3.60 -1.58 2.32
CA VAL A 61 -3.31 -2.66 3.26
C VAL A 61 -1.90 -2.53 3.84
N HIS A 62 -0.91 -2.14 3.02
CA HIS A 62 0.47 -1.90 3.46
C HIS A 62 0.55 -0.79 4.52
N ASP A 63 -0.05 0.37 4.26
CA ASP A 63 -0.09 1.50 5.19
C ASP A 63 -0.71 1.08 6.53
N TYR A 64 -1.84 0.35 6.47
CA TYR A 64 -2.52 -0.13 7.68
C TYR A 64 -1.65 -1.09 8.50
N LEU A 65 -0.96 -2.03 7.85
CA LEU A 65 -0.05 -2.95 8.53
C LEU A 65 1.17 -2.23 9.11
N CYS A 66 1.68 -1.20 8.42
CA CYS A 66 2.77 -0.36 8.92
C CYS A 66 2.35 0.44 10.16
N ASP A 67 1.11 0.97 10.20
CA ASP A 67 0.56 1.65 11.37
C ASP A 67 0.37 0.70 12.57
N LEU A 68 0.23 -0.60 12.32
CA LEU A 68 0.24 -1.66 13.33
C LEU A 68 1.64 -2.17 13.68
N GLU A 69 2.70 -1.54 13.16
CA GLU A 69 4.11 -1.92 13.34
C GLU A 69 4.43 -3.34 12.85
N LYS A 70 3.66 -3.88 11.89
CA LYS A 70 3.87 -5.22 11.29
C LYS A 70 4.62 -5.11 9.97
N TYR A 71 5.83 -4.55 9.99
CA TYR A 71 6.55 -4.14 8.77
C TYR A 71 6.89 -5.30 7.82
N GLU A 72 7.41 -6.42 8.33
CA GLU A 72 7.71 -7.59 7.49
C GLU A 72 6.46 -8.14 6.81
N LEU A 73 5.35 -8.23 7.54
CA LEU A 73 4.07 -8.67 7.00
C LEU A 73 3.54 -7.67 5.97
N ALA A 74 3.67 -6.37 6.24
CA ALA A 74 3.28 -5.32 5.30
C ALA A 74 3.99 -5.49 3.96
N ASP A 75 5.30 -5.68 3.98
CA ASP A 75 6.11 -5.79 2.76
C ASP A 75 5.80 -7.06 1.96
N GLU A 76 5.59 -8.21 2.61
CA GLU A 76 5.19 -9.44 1.92
C GLU A 76 3.78 -9.34 1.32
N ILE A 77 2.81 -8.78 2.06
CA ILE A 77 1.44 -8.58 1.57
C ILE A 77 1.40 -7.58 0.41
N LEU A 78 2.19 -6.51 0.48
CA LEU A 78 2.33 -5.56 -0.63
C LEU A 78 2.81 -6.27 -1.91
N LYS A 79 3.85 -7.09 -1.80
CA LYS A 79 4.39 -7.86 -2.91
C LYS A 79 3.37 -8.85 -3.47
N GLU A 80 2.66 -9.57 -2.60
CA GLU A 80 1.63 -10.53 -2.98
C GLU A 80 0.48 -9.84 -3.74
N MET A 81 -0.12 -8.82 -3.13
CA MET A 81 -1.24 -8.08 -3.72
C MET A 81 -0.87 -7.42 -5.04
N MET A 82 0.30 -6.79 -5.14
CA MET A 82 0.75 -6.20 -6.41
C MET A 82 0.95 -7.27 -7.49
N THR A 83 1.40 -8.47 -7.13
CA THR A 83 1.55 -9.59 -8.07
C THR A 83 0.18 -10.08 -8.55
N GLU A 84 -0.79 -10.23 -7.65
CA GLU A 84 -2.18 -10.60 -7.98
C GLU A 84 -2.87 -9.55 -8.85
N LEU A 85 -2.59 -8.26 -8.62
CA LEU A 85 -3.09 -7.14 -9.43
C LEU A 85 -2.47 -7.09 -10.84
N GLY A 86 -1.50 -7.97 -11.14
CA GLY A 86 -0.86 -8.04 -12.45
C GLY A 86 0.22 -6.98 -12.68
N CYS A 87 0.74 -6.35 -11.61
CA CYS A 87 1.87 -5.44 -11.73
C CYS A 87 3.07 -6.17 -12.34
N SER A 88 3.88 -5.45 -13.12
CA SER A 88 5.11 -6.03 -13.69
C SER A 88 6.08 -6.47 -12.58
N ARG A 89 6.74 -7.62 -12.77
CA ARG A 89 7.68 -8.18 -11.77
C ARG A 89 8.75 -7.18 -11.32
N LEU A 90 9.22 -6.33 -12.23
CA LEU A 90 10.18 -5.28 -11.91
C LEU A 90 9.59 -4.24 -10.95
N LYS A 91 8.37 -3.75 -11.21
CA LYS A 91 7.66 -2.81 -10.34
C LYS A 91 7.46 -3.40 -8.94
N VAL A 92 6.97 -4.63 -8.88
CA VAL A 92 6.79 -5.37 -7.61
C VAL A 92 8.11 -5.48 -6.84
N SER A 93 9.19 -5.86 -7.53
CA SER A 93 10.50 -6.05 -6.89
C SER A 93 11.09 -4.74 -6.37
N ILE A 94 10.92 -3.63 -7.10
CA ILE A 94 11.37 -2.31 -6.68
C ILE A 94 10.63 -1.86 -5.42
N PHE A 95 9.28 -1.92 -5.43
CA PHE A 95 8.48 -1.51 -4.27
C PHE A 95 8.84 -2.32 -3.03
N TYR A 96 8.83 -3.64 -3.16
CA TYR A 96 9.17 -4.56 -2.08
C TYR A 96 10.58 -4.31 -1.53
N LEU A 97 11.60 -4.19 -2.40
CA LEU A 97 12.97 -3.97 -1.95
C LEU A 97 13.14 -2.61 -1.27
N CYS A 98 12.53 -1.55 -1.82
CA CYS A 98 12.58 -0.22 -1.24
C CYS A 98 11.94 -0.17 0.15
N CYS A 99 10.74 -0.73 0.32
CA CYS A 99 10.07 -0.78 1.62
C CYS A 99 10.87 -1.61 2.62
N ARG A 100 11.34 -2.80 2.23
CA ARG A 100 12.11 -3.69 3.11
C ARG A 100 13.44 -3.07 3.57
N VAL A 101 14.17 -2.40 2.68
CA VAL A 101 15.40 -1.68 3.04
C VAL A 101 15.07 -0.49 3.97
N TYR A 102 14.01 0.25 3.67
CA TYR A 102 13.60 1.39 4.49
C TYR A 102 13.20 0.95 5.91
N HIS A 103 12.40 -0.11 6.04
CA HIS A 103 11.97 -0.63 7.33
C HIS A 103 13.16 -1.14 8.15
N LYS A 104 14.08 -1.87 7.52
CA LYS A 104 15.31 -2.33 8.16
C LYS A 104 16.20 -1.18 8.66
N LEU A 105 16.34 -0.11 7.87
CA LEU A 105 17.15 1.05 8.25
C LEU A 105 16.51 1.88 9.35
N ARG A 106 15.19 2.09 9.31
CA ARG A 106 14.47 2.97 10.23
C ARG A 106 14.04 2.29 11.53
N TYR A 107 13.61 1.03 11.46
CA TYR A 107 13.01 0.29 12.58
C TYR A 107 13.90 -0.85 13.12
N ARG A 108 15.02 -1.16 12.46
CA ARG A 108 16.01 -2.19 12.87
C ARG A 108 15.46 -3.62 12.97
N GLU A 109 14.45 -3.94 12.17
CA GLU A 109 14.03 -5.33 11.91
C GLU A 109 14.86 -5.99 10.79
#